data_AF-J9Z1D7-F1
#
_entry.id   AF-J9Z1D7-F1
#
_cell.length_a   1.000
_cell.length_b   1.000
_cell.length_c   1.000
_cell.angle_alpha   90.00
_cell.angle_beta   90.00
_cell.angle_gamma   90.00
#
_symmetry.space_group_name_H-M   'P 1'
#
loop_
_entity.id
_entity.type
_entity.pdbx_description
1 polymer ?
#
loop_
_entity_poly.entity_id
_entity_poly.type
_entity_poly.pdbx_seq_one_letter_code
_entity_poly.pdbx_strand_id
1 'polypeptide(L)'
;MTPNKKELEGVVGKISSKADLIKKSKKLLNDLKLSCLLVTLGSEGMFLMKKNQKYIFLDAIVKQVFDVTGAGDTVCAAFTFFLSMGFDEDKAMFYANQFASLSVIKFGVSPVSIKEYYDNFIKLNDHNKIIKNKNNLINLITLYKSLKLNIVFTNGCFDIIHAGHVKYLESSKNMGDILIVAVNSDNSIKKLKGENRPINKLDNRIKILASFSFIDQIIVFDDLTPIKLIEEISPNIITKGNGYKKNQVVGYKYLLKSGGKVKIINTKIDISSTKILKRLK
;
A
#
# COMPACT_ATOMS: atom_id res chain seq x y z
N MET A 1 2.42 -24.99 4.63
CA MET A 1 3.73 -25.64 4.34
C MET A 1 4.20 -25.18 2.96
N THR A 2 5.51 -25.05 2.72
CA THR A 2 6.08 -24.43 1.50
C THR A 2 7.17 -25.28 0.80
N PRO A 3 6.93 -26.57 0.45
CA PRO A 3 7.97 -27.37 -0.20
C PRO A 3 8.28 -26.88 -1.63
N ASN A 4 9.46 -27.18 -2.12
CA ASN A 4 9.72 -27.16 -3.56
C ASN A 4 9.17 -28.42 -4.25
N LYS A 5 9.13 -28.41 -5.59
CA LYS A 5 8.62 -29.54 -6.38
C LYS A 5 9.32 -30.87 -6.06
N LYS A 6 10.65 -30.88 -5.91
CA LYS A 6 11.42 -32.10 -5.61
C LYS A 6 11.11 -32.64 -4.22
N GLU A 7 11.04 -31.76 -3.22
CA GLU A 7 10.65 -32.12 -1.85
C GLU A 7 9.23 -32.70 -1.82
N LEU A 8 8.30 -32.09 -2.55
CA LEU A 8 6.94 -32.61 -2.67
C LEU A 8 6.95 -34.00 -3.30
N GLU A 9 7.64 -34.19 -4.43
CA GLU A 9 7.78 -35.48 -5.11
C GLU A 9 8.41 -36.56 -4.21
N GLY A 10 9.30 -36.18 -3.30
CA GLY A 10 9.87 -37.09 -2.28
C GLY A 10 8.82 -37.65 -1.32
N VAL A 11 7.69 -36.96 -1.13
CA VAL A 11 6.61 -37.37 -0.22
C VAL A 11 5.43 -38.00 -0.97
N VAL A 12 5.02 -37.42 -2.11
CA VAL A 12 3.81 -37.86 -2.84
C VAL A 12 4.11 -38.70 -4.08
N GLY A 13 5.38 -38.99 -4.34
CA GLY A 13 5.87 -39.64 -5.56
C GLY A 13 5.87 -38.71 -6.78
N LYS A 14 6.57 -39.13 -7.84
CA LYS A 14 6.80 -38.37 -9.09
C LYS A 14 5.55 -37.71 -9.67
N ILE A 15 5.61 -36.42 -9.98
CA ILE A 15 4.47 -35.64 -10.48
C ILE A 15 4.58 -35.52 -12.01
N SER A 16 3.60 -36.09 -12.73
CA SER A 16 3.66 -36.18 -14.20
C SER A 16 2.97 -35.05 -14.95
N SER A 17 2.10 -34.28 -14.28
CA SER A 17 1.33 -33.19 -14.90
C SER A 17 0.78 -32.21 -13.85
N LYS A 18 0.27 -31.05 -14.29
CA LYS A 18 -0.46 -30.11 -13.41
C LYS A 18 -1.69 -30.76 -12.75
N ALA A 19 -2.40 -31.63 -13.47
CA ALA A 19 -3.54 -32.36 -12.92
C ALA A 19 -3.11 -33.34 -11.81
N ASP A 20 -1.97 -34.03 -12.01
CA ASP A 20 -1.39 -34.92 -11.00
C ASP A 20 -0.92 -34.14 -9.77
N LEU A 21 -0.28 -32.97 -9.97
CA LEU A 21 0.10 -32.05 -8.89
C LEU A 21 -1.10 -31.65 -8.04
N ILE A 22 -2.22 -31.23 -8.66
CA ILE A 22 -3.46 -30.86 -7.96
C ILE A 22 -3.98 -32.04 -7.13
N LYS A 23 -4.10 -33.22 -7.75
CA LYS A 23 -4.62 -34.44 -7.10
C LYS A 23 -3.78 -34.83 -5.89
N LYS A 24 -2.46 -34.90 -6.05
CA LYS A 24 -1.53 -35.30 -4.99
C LYS A 24 -1.43 -34.27 -3.88
N SER A 25 -1.40 -32.98 -4.23
CA SER A 25 -1.41 -31.88 -3.27
C SER A 25 -2.69 -31.85 -2.44
N LYS A 26 -3.85 -32.13 -3.06
CA LYS A 26 -5.14 -32.25 -2.37
C LYS A 26 -5.12 -33.40 -1.36
N LYS A 27 -4.58 -34.56 -1.75
CA LYS A 27 -4.41 -35.70 -0.83
C LYS A 27 -3.51 -35.33 0.34
N LEU A 28 -2.32 -34.80 0.07
CA LEU A 28 -1.36 -34.42 1.10
C LEU A 28 -1.91 -33.36 2.07
N LEU A 29 -2.63 -32.35 1.55
CA LEU A 29 -3.25 -31.32 2.37
C LEU A 29 -4.26 -31.91 3.36
N ASN A 30 -5.06 -32.90 2.93
CA ASN A 30 -6.02 -33.59 3.78
C ASN A 30 -5.32 -34.50 4.81
N ASP A 31 -4.35 -35.30 4.36
CA ASP A 31 -3.61 -36.25 5.20
C ASP A 31 -2.90 -35.53 6.36
N LEU A 32 -2.30 -34.36 6.07
CA LEU A 32 -1.60 -33.53 7.05
C LEU A 32 -2.50 -32.48 7.73
N LYS A 33 -3.79 -32.41 7.38
CA LYS A 33 -4.77 -31.43 7.91
C LYS A 33 -4.29 -29.98 7.80
N LEU A 34 -3.63 -29.61 6.70
CA LEU A 34 -3.08 -28.27 6.50
C LEU A 34 -4.18 -27.25 6.14
N SER A 35 -4.00 -26.00 6.57
CA SER A 35 -4.81 -24.87 6.07
C SER A 35 -4.48 -24.52 4.62
N CYS A 36 -3.20 -24.58 4.27
CA CYS A 36 -2.70 -24.37 2.92
C CYS A 36 -1.39 -25.12 2.64
N LEU A 37 -1.19 -25.46 1.37
CA LEU A 37 0.02 -26.01 0.80
C LEU A 37 0.45 -25.10 -0.37
N LEU A 38 1.56 -24.39 -0.21
CA LEU A 38 2.19 -23.60 -1.26
C LEU A 38 3.39 -24.39 -1.78
N VAL A 39 3.54 -24.54 -3.09
CA VAL A 39 4.62 -25.31 -3.71
C VAL A 39 5.38 -24.39 -4.65
N THR A 40 6.69 -24.25 -4.46
CA THR A 40 7.53 -23.52 -5.41
C THR A 40 7.92 -24.42 -6.59
N LEU A 41 7.64 -23.97 -7.81
CA LEU A 41 7.85 -24.69 -9.05
C LEU A 41 9.06 -24.14 -9.85
N GLY A 42 9.95 -23.41 -9.19
CA GLY A 42 11.11 -22.79 -9.84
C GLY A 42 10.69 -21.75 -10.87
N SER A 43 11.19 -21.87 -12.10
CA SER A 43 10.86 -20.96 -13.20
C SER A 43 9.39 -21.00 -13.63
N GLU A 44 8.65 -22.06 -13.28
CA GLU A 44 7.20 -22.14 -13.53
C GLU A 44 6.38 -21.34 -12.49
N GLY A 45 7.02 -20.79 -11.46
CA GLY A 45 6.38 -19.98 -10.43
C GLY A 45 5.94 -20.77 -9.21
N MET A 46 4.67 -20.65 -8.84
CA MET A 46 4.13 -21.21 -7.61
C MET A 46 2.75 -21.84 -7.81
N PHE A 47 2.45 -22.83 -6.97
CA PHE A 47 1.14 -23.46 -6.88
C PHE A 47 0.64 -23.42 -5.44
N LEU A 48 -0.55 -22.88 -5.22
CA LEU A 48 -1.20 -22.83 -3.91
C LEU A 48 -2.45 -23.71 -3.91
N MET A 49 -2.58 -24.58 -2.91
CA MET A 49 -3.77 -25.36 -2.59
C MET A 49 -4.28 -24.97 -1.21
N LYS A 50 -5.56 -24.58 -1.12
CA LYS A 50 -6.22 -24.17 0.13
C LYS A 50 -7.09 -25.29 0.70
N LYS A 51 -7.42 -25.20 1.99
CA LYS A 51 -8.28 -26.19 2.69
C LYS A 51 -9.64 -26.42 2.03
N ASN A 52 -10.22 -25.39 1.41
CA ASN A 52 -11.47 -25.51 0.65
C ASN A 52 -11.29 -26.13 -0.76
N GLN A 53 -10.12 -26.70 -1.04
CA GLN A 53 -9.75 -27.36 -2.29
C GLN A 53 -9.73 -26.42 -3.51
N LYS A 54 -9.82 -25.10 -3.27
CA LYS A 54 -9.47 -24.10 -4.30
C LYS A 54 -7.96 -24.06 -4.46
N TYR A 55 -7.51 -23.91 -5.69
CA TYR A 55 -6.09 -23.83 -6.02
C TYR A 55 -5.82 -22.70 -7.00
N ILE A 56 -4.60 -22.20 -7.00
CA ILE A 56 -4.13 -21.13 -7.89
C ILE A 56 -2.71 -21.47 -8.34
N PHE A 57 -2.44 -21.22 -9.63
CA PHE A 57 -1.09 -21.13 -10.15
C PHE A 57 -0.72 -19.67 -10.34
N LEU A 58 0.51 -19.32 -10.01
CA LEU A 58 1.06 -18.00 -10.21
C LEU A 58 2.41 -18.13 -10.91
N ASP A 59 2.53 -17.57 -12.11
CA ASP A 59 3.78 -17.61 -12.87
C ASP A 59 4.90 -16.86 -12.14
N ALA A 60 6.14 -17.31 -12.32
CA ALA A 60 7.31 -16.64 -11.76
C ALA A 60 7.44 -15.23 -12.33
N ILE A 61 7.74 -14.24 -11.48
CA ILE A 61 8.16 -12.92 -11.96
C ILE A 61 9.62 -13.01 -12.35
N VAL A 62 9.88 -13.08 -13.66
CA VAL A 62 11.24 -13.19 -14.20
C VAL A 62 11.69 -11.82 -14.70
N LYS A 63 12.63 -11.19 -13.98
CA LYS A 63 13.36 -10.02 -14.49
C LYS A 63 14.70 -10.45 -15.08
N GLN A 64 15.55 -11.04 -14.24
CA GLN A 64 16.85 -11.63 -14.56
C GLN A 64 17.13 -12.67 -13.46
N VAL A 65 17.79 -13.79 -13.78
CA VAL A 65 18.13 -14.83 -12.79
C VAL A 65 19.64 -14.94 -12.72
N PHE A 66 20.19 -14.77 -11.51
CA PHE A 66 21.62 -14.85 -11.23
C PHE A 66 21.94 -16.10 -10.39
N ASP A 67 21.20 -16.33 -9.30
CA ASP A 67 21.34 -17.50 -8.42
C ASP A 67 19.96 -17.87 -7.86
N VAL A 68 19.64 -19.16 -7.74
CA VAL A 68 18.35 -19.62 -7.19
C VAL A 68 18.46 -20.09 -5.73
N THR A 69 19.66 -20.06 -5.17
CA THR A 69 19.96 -20.50 -3.81
C THR A 69 19.23 -19.61 -2.80
N GLY A 70 18.45 -20.21 -1.88
CA GLY A 70 17.69 -19.48 -0.87
C GLY A 70 16.37 -18.83 -1.35
N ALA A 71 15.98 -19.01 -2.62
CA ALA A 71 14.71 -18.49 -3.14
C ALA A 71 13.51 -19.12 -2.43
N GLY A 72 13.56 -20.44 -2.14
CA GLY A 72 12.54 -21.14 -1.38
C GLY A 72 12.38 -20.62 0.05
N ASP A 73 13.50 -20.34 0.73
CA ASP A 73 13.50 -19.76 2.08
C ASP A 73 12.91 -18.35 2.07
N THR A 74 13.24 -17.56 1.05
CA THR A 74 12.65 -16.23 0.84
C THR A 74 11.14 -16.31 0.66
N VAL A 75 10.65 -17.27 -0.14
CA VAL A 75 9.21 -17.51 -0.31
C VAL A 75 8.56 -17.87 1.02
N CYS A 76 9.14 -18.79 1.79
CA CYS A 76 8.61 -19.21 3.08
C CYS A 76 8.52 -18.04 4.07
N ALA A 77 9.59 -17.25 4.17
CA ALA A 77 9.66 -16.09 5.05
C ALA A 77 8.64 -15.02 4.65
N ALA A 78 8.60 -14.64 3.36
CA ALA A 78 7.67 -13.62 2.86
C ALA A 78 6.21 -14.07 2.99
N PHE A 79 5.89 -15.30 2.60
CA PHE A 79 4.54 -15.86 2.70
C PHE A 79 4.05 -15.84 4.15
N THR A 80 4.87 -16.34 5.08
CA THR A 80 4.58 -16.31 6.52
C THR A 80 4.37 -14.88 7.04
N PHE A 81 5.23 -13.95 6.62
CA PHE A 81 5.15 -12.55 7.01
C PHE A 81 3.81 -11.92 6.59
N PHE A 82 3.40 -12.06 5.32
CA PHE A 82 2.14 -11.49 4.85
C PHE A 82 0.91 -12.15 5.47
N LEU A 83 0.94 -13.46 5.71
CA LEU A 83 -0.10 -14.13 6.49
C LEU A 83 -0.21 -13.58 7.91
N SER A 84 0.93 -13.33 8.59
CA SER A 84 0.94 -12.75 9.94
C SER A 84 0.37 -11.32 9.99
N MET A 85 0.39 -10.61 8.86
CA MET A 85 -0.24 -9.30 8.69
C MET A 85 -1.75 -9.37 8.41
N GLY A 86 -2.33 -10.56 8.33
CA GLY A 86 -3.76 -10.77 8.06
C GLY A 86 -4.13 -10.80 6.58
N PHE A 87 -3.15 -10.95 5.68
CA PHE A 87 -3.44 -11.15 4.26
C PHE A 87 -3.94 -12.57 4.03
N ASP A 88 -4.84 -12.75 3.05
CA ASP A 88 -5.22 -14.08 2.57
C ASP A 88 -4.05 -14.78 1.85
N GLU A 89 -4.16 -16.10 1.68
CA GLU A 89 -3.10 -16.92 1.09
C GLU A 89 -2.80 -16.54 -0.37
N ASP A 90 -3.80 -16.07 -1.11
CA ASP A 90 -3.64 -15.70 -2.52
C ASP A 90 -2.76 -14.44 -2.64
N LYS A 91 -3.03 -13.42 -1.80
CA LYS A 91 -2.21 -12.22 -1.71
C LYS A 91 -0.83 -12.51 -1.12
N ALA A 92 -0.75 -13.34 -0.08
CA ALA A 92 0.53 -13.72 0.50
C ALA A 92 1.43 -14.41 -0.53
N MET A 93 0.87 -15.32 -1.35
CA MET A 93 1.60 -15.95 -2.46
C MET A 93 2.04 -14.92 -3.50
N PHE A 94 1.16 -13.98 -3.86
CA PHE A 94 1.49 -12.92 -4.80
C PHE A 94 2.71 -12.11 -4.35
N TYR A 95 2.76 -11.68 -3.08
CA TYR A 95 3.91 -10.96 -2.57
C TYR A 95 5.15 -11.84 -2.41
N ALA A 96 5.00 -13.09 -1.97
CA ALA A 96 6.12 -14.02 -1.86
C ALA A 96 6.80 -14.25 -3.22
N ASN A 97 6.04 -14.27 -4.32
CA ASN A 97 6.58 -14.35 -5.68
C ASN A 97 7.41 -13.12 -6.08
N GLN A 98 6.98 -11.93 -5.65
CA GLN A 98 7.77 -10.71 -5.84
C GLN A 98 9.07 -10.73 -5.03
N PHE A 99 9.02 -11.18 -3.78
CA PHE A 99 10.23 -11.34 -2.96
C PHE A 99 11.19 -12.38 -3.55
N ALA A 100 10.67 -13.52 -4.03
CA ALA A 100 11.47 -14.53 -4.72
C ALA A 100 12.20 -13.94 -5.92
N SER A 101 11.53 -13.13 -6.74
CA SER A 101 12.14 -12.48 -7.90
C SER A 101 13.30 -11.53 -7.55
N LEU A 102 13.32 -10.95 -6.34
CA LEU A 102 14.42 -10.14 -5.84
C LEU A 102 15.53 -10.99 -5.23
N SER A 103 15.20 -12.14 -4.64
CA SER A 103 16.24 -13.04 -4.12
C SER A 103 17.09 -13.61 -5.25
N VAL A 104 16.46 -13.94 -6.39
CA VAL A 104 17.17 -14.65 -7.47
C VAL A 104 18.13 -13.79 -8.28
N ILE A 105 18.12 -12.47 -8.09
CA ILE A 105 19.09 -11.55 -8.69
C ILE A 105 20.34 -11.32 -7.81
N LYS A 106 20.41 -11.99 -6.65
CA LYS A 106 21.49 -11.83 -5.66
C LYS A 106 22.29 -13.13 -5.59
N PHE A 107 23.54 -13.04 -5.18
CA PHE A 107 24.40 -14.23 -5.01
C PHE A 107 24.19 -14.87 -3.63
N GLY A 108 24.04 -16.19 -3.60
CA GLY A 108 23.89 -16.99 -2.38
C GLY A 108 22.60 -16.71 -1.61
N VAL A 109 22.57 -17.16 -0.35
CA VAL A 109 21.43 -16.96 0.57
C VAL A 109 21.45 -15.53 1.12
N SER A 110 21.10 -14.56 0.28
CA SER A 110 20.96 -13.16 0.68
C SER A 110 19.50 -12.84 1.02
N PRO A 111 19.20 -12.25 2.19
CA PRO A 111 17.84 -11.83 2.49
C PRO A 111 17.38 -10.70 1.56
N VAL A 112 16.08 -10.67 1.29
CA VAL A 112 15.40 -9.55 0.63
C VAL A 112 14.76 -8.70 1.71
N SER A 113 15.18 -7.44 1.80
CA SER A 113 14.60 -6.52 2.78
C SER A 113 13.26 -5.98 2.31
N ILE A 114 12.39 -5.62 3.25
CA ILE A 114 11.11 -4.95 2.91
C ILE A 114 11.38 -3.60 2.20
N LYS A 115 12.50 -2.92 2.50
CA LYS A 115 12.88 -1.68 1.83
C LYS A 115 13.22 -1.90 0.36
N GLU A 116 14.00 -2.93 0.07
CA GLU A 116 14.32 -3.34 -1.29
C GLU A 116 13.06 -3.73 -2.07
N TYR A 117 12.13 -4.45 -1.43
CA TYR A 117 10.82 -4.73 -1.99
C TYR A 117 10.04 -3.45 -2.32
N TYR A 118 9.97 -2.51 -1.36
CA TYR A 118 9.31 -1.22 -1.56
C TYR A 118 9.92 -0.47 -2.74
N ASP A 119 11.24 -0.35 -2.81
CA ASP A 119 11.92 0.36 -3.89
C ASP A 119 11.70 -0.28 -5.27
N ASN A 120 11.61 -1.62 -5.35
CA ASN A 120 11.50 -2.33 -6.63
C ASN A 120 10.07 -2.58 -7.15
N PHE A 121 9.08 -2.69 -6.25
CA PHE A 121 7.72 -3.08 -6.61
C PHE A 121 6.67 -2.04 -6.26
N ILE A 122 6.87 -1.25 -5.21
CA ILE A 122 5.87 -0.27 -4.76
C ILE A 122 6.20 1.09 -5.35
N LYS A 123 7.42 1.59 -5.11
CA LYS A 123 7.89 2.90 -5.58
C LYS A 123 7.99 3.01 -7.09
N LEU A 124 8.31 1.93 -7.81
CA LEU A 124 8.37 1.94 -9.28
C LEU A 124 6.98 1.81 -9.95
N ASN A 125 5.98 1.26 -9.24
CA ASN A 125 4.59 1.18 -9.72
C ASN A 125 3.77 2.44 -9.35
N ASP A 126 4.44 3.50 -8.90
CA ASP A 126 3.88 4.77 -8.41
C ASP A 126 3.23 5.65 -9.49
N HIS A 127 2.91 5.05 -10.65
CA HIS A 127 1.95 5.62 -11.60
C HIS A 127 0.51 5.63 -11.04
N ASN A 128 0.20 4.82 -10.02
CA ASN A 128 -1.14 4.77 -9.39
C ASN A 128 -1.13 5.21 -7.91
N LYS A 129 -0.80 6.49 -7.67
CA LYS A 129 -0.90 7.15 -6.35
C LYS A 129 -2.32 7.18 -5.76
N ILE A 130 -3.34 6.87 -6.55
CA ILE A 130 -4.75 6.97 -6.15
C ILE A 130 -5.22 5.63 -5.58
N ILE A 131 -5.50 5.60 -4.28
CA ILE A 131 -6.01 4.43 -3.59
C ILE A 131 -7.52 4.30 -3.83
N LYS A 132 -7.91 3.31 -4.64
CA LYS A 132 -9.31 3.05 -4.99
C LYS A 132 -10.07 2.18 -3.98
N ASN A 133 -9.35 1.36 -3.20
CA ASN A 133 -9.95 0.39 -2.28
C ASN A 133 -9.31 0.50 -0.89
N LYS A 134 -10.16 0.51 0.15
CA LYS A 134 -9.77 0.50 1.56
C LYS A 134 -8.81 -0.64 1.94
N ASN A 135 -8.99 -1.83 1.38
CA ASN A 135 -8.09 -2.96 1.66
C ASN A 135 -6.66 -2.68 1.17
N ASN A 136 -6.52 -1.97 0.04
CA ASN A 136 -5.20 -1.60 -0.46
C ASN A 136 -4.54 -0.55 0.44
N LEU A 137 -5.31 0.40 0.99
CA LEU A 137 -4.82 1.34 2.00
C LEU A 137 -4.26 0.59 3.20
N ILE A 138 -5.06 -0.29 3.82
CA ILE A 138 -4.67 -1.00 5.05
C ILE A 138 -3.38 -1.79 4.82
N ASN A 139 -3.31 -2.55 3.73
CA ASN A 139 -2.12 -3.31 3.37
C ASN A 139 -0.88 -2.42 3.26
N LEU A 140 -1.02 -1.26 2.63
CA LEU A 140 0.07 -0.30 2.42
C LEU A 140 0.50 0.38 3.73
N ILE A 141 -0.46 0.77 4.58
CA ILE A 141 -0.18 1.33 5.90
C ILE A 141 0.54 0.30 6.78
N THR A 142 0.08 -0.95 6.78
CA THR A 142 0.73 -2.05 7.51
C THR A 142 2.18 -2.23 7.04
N LEU A 143 2.41 -2.20 5.74
CA LEU A 143 3.75 -2.24 5.16
C LEU A 143 4.62 -1.06 5.63
N TYR A 144 4.12 0.18 5.54
CA TYR A 144 4.84 1.38 5.97
C TYR A 144 5.21 1.35 7.46
N LYS A 145 4.28 0.89 8.30
CA LYS A 145 4.54 0.72 9.73
C LYS A 145 5.57 -0.37 10.00
N SER A 146 5.53 -1.49 9.27
CA SER A 146 6.54 -2.56 9.39
C SER A 146 7.95 -2.09 9.04
N LEU A 147 8.03 -1.13 8.10
CA LEU A 147 9.26 -0.44 7.70
C LEU A 147 9.68 0.69 8.66
N LYS A 148 8.89 0.97 9.71
CA LYS A 148 9.09 2.11 10.63
C LYS A 148 9.14 3.46 9.89
N LEU A 149 8.45 3.59 8.76
CA LEU A 149 8.36 4.85 8.02
C LEU A 149 7.43 5.83 8.75
N ASN A 150 7.83 7.10 8.78
CA ASN A 150 7.01 8.18 9.32
C ASN A 150 5.94 8.59 8.30
N ILE A 151 4.70 8.29 8.62
CA ILE A 151 3.54 8.62 7.79
C ILE A 151 3.05 10.03 8.15
N VAL A 152 3.11 10.93 7.18
CA VAL A 152 2.52 12.26 7.23
C VAL A 152 1.15 12.23 6.55
N PHE A 153 0.14 12.75 7.23
CA PHE A 153 -1.21 12.86 6.73
C PHE A 153 -1.65 14.32 6.61
N THR A 154 -2.33 14.63 5.52
CA THR A 154 -2.99 15.91 5.30
C THR A 154 -4.32 15.68 4.61
N ASN A 155 -5.23 16.65 4.71
CA ASN A 155 -6.48 16.60 3.97
C ASN A 155 -6.94 17.97 3.49
N GLY A 156 -7.71 17.97 2.39
CA GLY A 156 -8.30 19.19 1.85
C GLY A 156 -9.17 18.96 0.62
N CYS A 157 -9.82 20.04 0.22
CA CYS A 157 -10.62 20.10 -1.01
C CYS A 157 -9.72 20.15 -2.26
N PHE A 158 -8.65 20.94 -2.21
CA PHE A 158 -7.74 21.20 -3.34
C PHE A 158 -8.47 21.57 -4.64
N ASP A 159 -9.49 22.43 -4.53
CA ASP A 159 -10.37 22.83 -5.64
C ASP A 159 -9.60 23.52 -6.77
N ILE A 160 -8.98 24.66 -6.48
CA ILE A 160 -8.08 25.36 -7.39
C ILE A 160 -6.70 25.35 -6.76
N ILE A 161 -5.81 24.53 -7.32
CA ILE A 161 -4.44 24.40 -6.86
C ILE A 161 -3.65 25.65 -7.25
N HIS A 162 -2.77 26.09 -6.36
CA HIS A 162 -1.93 27.27 -6.51
C HIS A 162 -0.61 27.07 -5.76
N ALA A 163 0.36 27.96 -5.95
CA ALA A 163 1.69 27.85 -5.35
C ALA A 163 1.67 27.64 -3.83
N GLY A 164 0.72 28.28 -3.12
CA GLY A 164 0.50 28.04 -1.69
C GLY A 164 0.19 26.58 -1.33
N HIS A 165 -0.61 25.86 -2.13
CA HIS A 165 -0.87 24.43 -1.93
C HIS A 165 0.37 23.58 -2.22
N VAL A 166 1.11 23.90 -3.30
CA VAL A 166 2.33 23.18 -3.66
C VAL A 166 3.36 23.27 -2.55
N LYS A 167 3.69 24.49 -2.09
CA LYS A 167 4.62 24.74 -0.98
C LYS A 167 4.17 24.05 0.31
N TYR A 168 2.87 24.08 0.58
CA TYR A 168 2.28 23.43 1.75
C TYR A 168 2.49 21.91 1.72
N LEU A 169 2.12 21.25 0.62
CA LEU A 169 2.21 19.80 0.48
C LEU A 169 3.67 19.32 0.43
N GLU A 170 4.55 20.06 -0.25
CA GLU A 170 5.99 19.80 -0.26
C GLU A 170 6.58 19.89 1.16
N SER A 171 6.20 20.94 1.91
CA SER A 171 6.61 21.08 3.30
C SER A 171 6.07 19.96 4.19
N SER A 172 4.86 19.45 3.92
CA SER A 172 4.31 18.27 4.60
C SER A 172 5.14 17.03 4.32
N LYS A 173 5.50 16.77 3.06
CA LYS A 173 6.35 15.63 2.69
C LYS A 173 7.67 15.65 3.45
N ASN A 174 8.32 16.82 3.55
CA ASN A 174 9.60 16.97 4.24
C ASN A 174 9.56 16.68 5.76
N MET A 175 8.39 16.44 6.35
CA MET A 175 8.25 16.07 7.76
C MET A 175 8.30 14.56 8.01
N GLY A 176 8.30 13.72 6.97
CA GLY A 176 8.35 12.27 7.12
C GLY A 176 8.69 11.55 5.83
N ASP A 177 8.50 10.24 5.84
CA ASP A 177 8.92 9.37 4.75
C ASP A 177 7.81 9.19 3.71
N ILE A 178 6.55 9.22 4.14
CA ILE A 178 5.37 9.01 3.29
C ILE A 178 4.37 10.15 3.51
N LEU A 179 3.91 10.79 2.44
CA LEU A 179 2.84 11.77 2.44
C LEU A 179 1.55 11.15 1.87
N ILE A 180 0.53 11.06 2.72
CA ILE A 180 -0.82 10.66 2.34
C ILE A 180 -1.72 11.89 2.32
N VAL A 181 -2.33 12.16 1.17
CA VAL A 181 -3.24 13.29 0.95
C VAL A 181 -4.67 12.77 0.84
N ALA A 182 -5.50 13.07 1.84
CA ALA A 182 -6.92 12.79 1.80
C ALA A 182 -7.70 13.92 1.13
N VAL A 183 -8.49 13.57 0.11
CA VAL A 183 -9.22 14.49 -0.74
C VAL A 183 -10.72 14.29 -0.53
N ASN A 184 -11.43 15.36 -0.20
CA ASN A 184 -12.89 15.33 -0.08
C ASN A 184 -13.53 14.98 -1.43
N SER A 185 -14.55 14.14 -1.44
CA SER A 185 -15.45 13.93 -2.58
C SER A 185 -16.20 15.22 -2.96
N ASP A 186 -16.84 15.23 -4.13
CA ASP A 186 -17.67 16.37 -4.54
C ASP A 186 -18.88 16.55 -3.60
N ASN A 187 -19.51 15.46 -3.17
CA ASN A 187 -20.63 15.46 -2.23
C ASN A 187 -20.24 16.00 -0.84
N SER A 188 -19.08 15.59 -0.32
CA SER A 188 -18.51 16.10 0.93
C SER A 188 -18.30 17.61 0.87
N ILE A 189 -17.77 18.12 -0.26
CA ILE A 189 -17.55 19.55 -0.43
C ILE A 189 -18.83 20.35 -0.59
N LYS A 190 -19.82 19.83 -1.33
CA LYS A 190 -21.15 20.46 -1.44
C LYS A 190 -21.78 20.67 -0.08
N LYS A 191 -21.75 19.64 0.78
CA LYS A 191 -22.27 19.72 2.15
C LYS A 191 -21.51 20.75 3.01
N LEU A 192 -20.20 20.89 2.81
CA LEU A 192 -19.36 21.79 3.61
C LEU A 192 -19.37 23.25 3.14
N LYS A 193 -19.55 23.50 1.82
CA LYS A 193 -19.34 24.82 1.21
C LYS A 193 -20.49 25.30 0.32
N GLY A 194 -21.55 24.51 0.20
CA GLY A 194 -22.73 24.79 -0.62
C GLY A 194 -22.65 24.18 -2.03
N GLU A 195 -23.78 24.16 -2.73
CA GLU A 195 -23.97 23.50 -4.04
C GLU A 195 -23.05 24.02 -5.15
N ASN A 196 -22.58 25.28 -5.03
CA ASN A 196 -21.69 25.91 -6.01
C ASN A 196 -20.22 25.47 -5.88
N ARG A 197 -19.92 24.48 -5.03
CA ARG A 197 -18.58 23.92 -4.81
C ARG A 197 -18.63 22.39 -4.79
N PRO A 198 -17.58 21.70 -5.26
CA PRO A 198 -16.34 22.25 -5.82
C PRO A 198 -16.52 22.75 -7.25
N ILE A 199 -15.58 23.58 -7.73
CA ILE A 199 -15.56 24.02 -9.14
C ILE A 199 -14.98 22.91 -10.01
N ASN A 200 -13.89 22.30 -9.56
CA ASN A 200 -13.30 21.16 -10.22
C ASN A 200 -13.86 19.85 -9.64
N LYS A 201 -14.36 18.98 -10.52
CA LYS A 201 -14.78 17.62 -10.15
C LYS A 201 -13.63 16.85 -9.52
N LEU A 202 -13.98 15.89 -8.66
CA LEU A 202 -13.03 15.04 -7.92
C LEU A 202 -11.91 14.48 -8.82
N ASP A 203 -12.27 13.91 -9.97
CA ASP A 203 -11.33 13.30 -10.91
C ASP A 203 -10.22 14.26 -11.35
N ASN A 204 -10.56 15.53 -11.61
CA ASN A 204 -9.57 16.54 -12.00
C ASN A 204 -8.67 16.89 -10.83
N ARG A 205 -9.24 17.05 -9.63
CA ARG A 205 -8.48 17.40 -8.42
C ARG A 205 -7.46 16.33 -8.06
N ILE A 206 -7.85 15.05 -8.09
CA ILE A 206 -6.93 13.94 -7.78
C ILE A 206 -5.90 13.70 -8.88
N LYS A 207 -6.24 13.93 -10.16
CA LYS A 207 -5.27 13.83 -11.28
C LYS A 207 -4.16 14.87 -11.15
N ILE A 208 -4.50 16.11 -10.81
CA ILE A 208 -3.49 17.16 -10.61
C ILE A 208 -2.64 16.84 -9.38
N LEU A 209 -3.23 16.38 -8.28
CA LEU A 209 -2.44 15.98 -7.11
C LEU A 209 -1.50 14.80 -7.44
N ALA A 210 -1.95 13.82 -8.22
CA ALA A 210 -1.14 12.67 -8.59
C ALA A 210 0.09 13.05 -9.44
N SER A 211 0.07 14.19 -10.14
CA SER A 211 1.23 14.65 -10.92
C SER A 211 2.38 15.17 -10.05
N PHE A 212 2.15 15.47 -8.77
CA PHE A 212 3.21 15.91 -7.87
C PHE A 212 4.07 14.74 -7.40
N SER A 213 5.37 14.79 -7.70
CA SER A 213 6.34 13.73 -7.36
C SER A 213 6.49 13.49 -5.85
N PHE A 214 6.24 14.50 -5.02
CA PHE A 214 6.37 14.41 -3.55
C PHE A 214 5.12 13.86 -2.83
N ILE A 215 4.03 13.59 -3.55
CA ILE A 215 2.84 12.94 -2.99
C ILE A 215 2.94 11.45 -3.25
N ASP A 216 3.00 10.66 -2.18
CA ASP A 216 3.09 9.21 -2.30
C ASP A 216 1.72 8.58 -2.50
N GLN A 217 0.69 9.02 -1.75
CA GLN A 217 -0.62 8.41 -1.81
C GLN A 217 -1.76 9.42 -1.70
N ILE A 218 -2.83 9.18 -2.44
CA ILE A 218 -4.06 9.96 -2.47
C ILE A 218 -5.21 9.05 -2.12
N ILE A 219 -6.03 9.47 -1.15
CA ILE A 219 -7.24 8.76 -0.75
C ILE A 219 -8.43 9.70 -0.81
N VAL A 220 -9.57 9.21 -1.29
CA VAL A 220 -10.82 9.98 -1.34
C VAL A 220 -11.69 9.61 -0.14
N PHE A 221 -12.38 10.59 0.45
CA PHE A 221 -13.38 10.36 1.50
C PHE A 221 -14.62 11.22 1.32
N ASP A 222 -15.77 10.68 1.75
CA ASP A 222 -17.08 11.35 1.62
C ASP A 222 -17.58 11.98 2.95
N ASP A 223 -17.03 11.55 4.09
CA ASP A 223 -17.36 12.11 5.39
C ASP A 223 -17.05 13.63 5.48
N LEU A 224 -17.73 14.33 6.39
CA LEU A 224 -17.49 15.77 6.64
C LEU A 224 -16.09 16.04 7.22
N THR A 225 -15.54 15.07 7.93
CA THR A 225 -14.21 15.16 8.54
C THR A 225 -13.43 13.87 8.28
N PRO A 226 -12.09 13.93 8.21
CA PRO A 226 -11.25 12.76 7.94
C PRO A 226 -11.00 11.89 9.18
N ILE A 227 -11.76 12.03 10.27
CA ILE A 227 -11.42 11.38 11.56
C ILE A 227 -11.33 9.86 11.45
N LYS A 228 -12.26 9.20 10.75
CA LYS A 228 -12.24 7.75 10.57
C LYS A 228 -10.98 7.30 9.83
N LEU A 229 -10.59 8.02 8.76
CA LEU A 229 -9.35 7.74 8.04
C LEU A 229 -8.12 7.95 8.92
N ILE A 230 -8.12 8.97 9.78
CA ILE A 230 -7.01 9.22 10.71
C ILE A 230 -6.89 8.08 11.71
N GLU A 231 -7.99 7.58 12.24
CA GLU A 231 -8.01 6.46 13.19
C GLU A 231 -7.53 5.15 12.55
N GLU A 232 -7.91 4.91 11.29
CA GLU A 232 -7.50 3.73 10.53
C GLU A 232 -6.02 3.78 10.11
N ILE A 233 -5.57 4.92 9.59
CA ILE A 233 -4.18 5.12 9.15
C ILE A 233 -3.26 5.19 10.37
N SER A 234 -3.70 5.84 11.45
CA SER A 234 -2.89 6.23 12.61
C SER A 234 -1.54 6.84 12.19
N PRO A 235 -1.55 8.00 11.52
CA PRO A 235 -0.33 8.63 11.02
C PRO A 235 0.57 9.11 12.16
N ASN A 236 1.86 9.28 11.89
CA ASN A 236 2.80 9.84 12.86
C ASN A 236 2.63 11.37 12.97
N ILE A 237 2.30 12.02 11.85
CA ILE A 237 2.17 13.48 11.78
C ILE A 237 0.91 13.85 11.01
N ILE A 238 0.11 14.77 11.53
CA ILE A 238 -0.92 15.47 10.75
C ILE A 238 -0.45 16.90 10.48
N THR A 239 -0.48 17.30 9.22
CA THR A 239 -0.19 18.68 8.82
C THR A 239 -1.45 19.44 8.45
N LYS A 240 -1.50 20.72 8.78
CA LYS A 240 -2.52 21.68 8.30
C LYS A 240 -1.90 23.00 7.87
N GLY A 241 -2.48 23.63 6.86
CA GLY A 241 -2.06 24.96 6.41
C GLY A 241 -2.48 26.08 7.37
N ASN A 242 -2.16 27.33 6.99
CA ASN A 242 -2.57 28.54 7.70
C ASN A 242 -4.07 28.57 8.07
N GLY A 243 -4.41 29.18 9.20
CA GLY A 243 -5.80 29.43 9.61
C GLY A 243 -6.37 28.44 10.64
N TYR A 244 -5.58 27.46 11.09
CA TYR A 244 -5.97 26.51 12.14
C TYR A 244 -5.09 26.66 13.38
N LYS A 245 -5.70 26.63 14.57
CA LYS A 245 -4.96 26.33 15.81
C LYS A 245 -4.73 24.82 15.90
N LYS A 246 -3.58 24.39 16.44
CA LYS A 246 -3.23 22.96 16.55
C LYS A 246 -4.35 22.11 17.18
N ASN A 247 -4.96 22.61 18.24
CA ASN A 247 -6.04 21.94 18.98
C ASN A 247 -7.39 21.86 18.23
N GLN A 248 -7.55 22.62 17.14
CA GLN A 248 -8.74 22.59 16.28
C GLN A 248 -8.59 21.65 15.09
N VAL A 249 -7.40 21.08 14.87
CA VAL A 249 -7.17 20.13 13.78
C VAL A 249 -7.88 18.82 14.10
N VAL A 250 -8.73 18.36 13.17
CA VAL A 250 -9.37 17.04 13.26
C VAL A 250 -8.29 15.97 13.41
N GLY A 251 -8.44 15.10 14.42
CA GLY A 251 -7.45 14.09 14.77
C GLY A 251 -6.41 14.51 15.82
N TYR A 252 -6.39 15.78 16.26
CA TYR A 252 -5.46 16.26 17.29
C TYR A 252 -5.50 15.42 18.58
N LYS A 253 -6.71 15.19 19.13
CA LYS A 253 -6.89 14.39 20.35
C LYS A 253 -6.48 12.93 20.15
N TYR A 254 -6.71 12.37 18.97
CA TYR A 254 -6.31 11.01 18.63
C TYR A 254 -4.78 10.90 18.60
N LEU A 255 -4.10 11.80 17.89
CA LEU A 255 -2.64 11.80 17.79
C LEU A 255 -1.95 11.99 19.15
N LEU A 256 -2.49 12.84 20.02
CA LEU A 256 -1.95 12.99 21.37
C LEU A 256 -1.93 11.66 22.14
N LYS A 257 -2.96 10.82 21.96
CA LYS A 257 -3.05 9.50 22.60
C LYS A 257 -2.15 8.47 21.92
N SER A 258 -2.00 8.53 20.60
CA SER A 258 -1.19 7.57 19.83
C SER A 258 0.29 7.94 19.71
N GLY A 259 0.73 9.04 20.35
CA GLY A 259 2.13 9.50 20.33
C GLY A 259 2.54 10.29 19.07
N GLY A 260 1.57 10.63 18.22
CA GLY A 260 1.79 11.43 17.01
C GLY A 260 1.76 12.94 17.24
N LYS A 261 1.99 13.73 16.18
CA LYS A 261 2.16 15.19 16.27
C LYS A 261 1.30 15.94 15.25
N VAL A 262 0.73 17.08 15.65
CA VAL A 262 0.10 18.03 14.73
C VAL A 262 1.05 19.18 14.42
N LYS A 263 1.23 19.47 13.12
CA LYS A 263 2.06 20.56 12.62
C LYS A 263 1.22 21.52 11.79
N ILE A 264 1.30 22.81 12.13
CA ILE A 264 0.74 23.87 11.29
C ILE A 264 1.86 24.38 10.40
N ILE A 265 1.63 24.37 9.10
CA ILE A 265 2.58 24.81 8.09
C ILE A 265 2.15 26.19 7.62
N ASN A 266 2.98 27.17 7.94
CA ASN A 266 2.74 28.54 7.54
C ASN A 266 3.40 28.81 6.18
N THR A 267 2.60 28.84 5.13
CA THR A 267 3.07 29.32 3.83
C THR A 267 2.98 30.84 3.81
N LYS A 268 4.10 31.55 3.61
CA LYS A 268 4.13 33.02 3.46
C LYS A 268 3.50 33.50 2.14
N ILE A 269 2.67 32.68 1.49
CA ILE A 269 2.09 32.93 0.18
C ILE A 269 0.61 33.26 0.38
N ASP A 270 0.25 34.54 0.22
CA ASP A 270 -1.12 35.01 0.41
C ASP A 270 -2.00 34.77 -0.84
N ILE A 271 -2.25 33.50 -1.15
CA ILE A 271 -3.09 33.07 -2.27
C ILE A 271 -4.10 32.04 -1.76
N SER A 272 -5.37 32.20 -2.14
CA SER A 272 -6.43 31.21 -1.88
C SER A 272 -7.35 31.07 -3.10
N SER A 273 -7.98 29.90 -3.27
CA SER A 273 -8.94 29.67 -4.36
C SER A 273 -10.07 30.70 -4.37
N THR A 274 -10.52 31.16 -3.19
CA THR A 274 -11.53 32.21 -3.06
C THR A 274 -11.03 33.57 -3.56
N LYS A 275 -9.78 33.95 -3.25
CA LYS A 275 -9.17 35.19 -3.75
C LYS A 275 -8.98 35.16 -5.26
N ILE A 276 -8.57 34.02 -5.82
CA ILE A 276 -8.42 33.84 -7.28
C ILE A 276 -9.77 34.06 -7.97
N LEU A 277 -10.83 33.43 -7.50
CA LEU A 277 -12.16 33.57 -8.11
C LEU A 277 -12.74 34.98 -7.98
N LYS A 278 -12.45 35.68 -6.89
CA LYS A 278 -12.83 37.10 -6.75
C LYS A 278 -12.14 38.01 -7.76
N ARG A 279 -10.97 37.63 -8.31
CA ARG A 279 -10.26 38.40 -9.35
C ARG A 279 -10.76 38.12 -10.76
N LEU A 280 -11.50 37.03 -10.96
CA LEU A 280 -12.07 36.63 -12.26
C LEU A 280 -13.50 37.15 -12.46
N LYS A 281 -14.11 37.73 -11.42
CA LYS A 281 -15.38 38.44 -11.46
C LYS A 281 -15.11 39.94 -11.51
#